data_AF-A0A1C5VJN9-F1
#
_entry.id   AF-A0A1C5VJN9-F1
#
_cell.length_a   1.000
_cell.length_b   1.000
_cell.length_c   1.000
_cell.angle_alpha   90.00
_cell.angle_beta   90.00
_cell.angle_gamma   90.00
#
_symmetry.space_group_name_H-M   'P 1'
#
loop_
_entity.id
_entity.type
_entity.pdbx_description
1 polymer ?
#
loop_
_entity_poly.entity_id
_entity_poly.type
_entity_poly.pdbx_seq_one_letter_code
_entity_poly.pdbx_strand_id
1 'polypeptide(L)' 'MGEEKKDELDKVVIKNDTLRKYFPRSFTPKQMEDTIIKLLDQWQRKQQRQNER' A
#
# COMPACT_ATOMS: atom_id res chain seq x y z
N MET A 1 15.98 14.49 23.46
CA MET A 1 16.68 13.44 22.71
C MET A 1 15.69 12.85 21.72
N GLY A 2 15.80 13.23 20.44
CA GLY A 2 15.36 12.45 19.28
C GLY A 2 13.88 12.07 19.13
N GLU A 3 12.96 13.04 19.06
CA GLU A 3 11.64 12.84 18.42
C GLU A 3 11.75 13.01 16.90
N GLU A 4 12.81 12.47 16.31
CA GLU A 4 13.05 12.48 14.87
C GLU A 4 13.00 11.01 14.44
N LYS A 5 12.14 10.69 13.45
CA LYS A 5 11.98 9.37 12.80
C LYS A 5 10.91 8.42 13.35
N LYS A 6 9.70 8.90 13.66
CA LYS A 6 8.50 8.04 13.51
C LYS A 6 7.71 8.35 12.24
N ASP A 7 7.75 9.60 11.79
CA ASP A 7 6.99 10.06 10.61
C ASP A 7 7.55 9.51 9.29
N GLU A 8 8.87 9.41 9.17
CA GLU A 8 9.53 8.83 7.98
C GLU A 8 9.30 7.32 7.82
N LEU A 9 8.84 6.61 8.86
CA LEU A 9 8.55 5.18 8.80
C LEU A 9 7.14 4.87 8.28
N ASP A 10 6.24 5.85 8.26
CA ASP A 10 4.84 5.64 7.83
C ASP A 10 4.65 5.86 6.32
N LYS A 11 5.51 6.68 5.70
CA LYS A 11 5.35 7.05 4.29
C LYS A 11 6.01 6.04 3.34
N VAL A 12 5.23 5.05 2.93
CA VAL A 12 5.64 4.12 1.87
C VAL A 12 5.51 4.81 0.50
N VAL A 13 6.64 5.26 -0.08
CA VAL A 13 6.68 5.83 -1.43
C VAL A 13 6.89 4.72 -2.46
N ILE A 14 5.82 4.37 -3.18
CA ILE A 14 5.88 3.38 -4.26
C ILE A 14 6.07 4.12 -5.60
N LYS A 15 7.11 3.76 -6.36
CA LYS A 15 7.33 4.33 -7.70
C LYS A 15 6.24 3.86 -8.67
N ASN A 16 5.67 4.81 -9.41
CA ASN A 16 4.69 4.53 -10.46
C ASN A 16 5.22 3.55 -11.52
N ASP A 17 6.52 3.59 -11.81
CA ASP A 17 7.16 2.66 -12.74
C ASP A 17 7.03 1.20 -12.29
N THR A 18 7.16 0.95 -10.98
CA THR A 18 6.96 -0.36 -10.38
C THR A 18 5.49 -0.77 -10.47
N LEU A 19 4.57 0.14 -10.18
CA LEU A 19 3.12 -0.13 -10.29
C LEU A 19 2.74 -0.49 -11.73
N ARG A 20 3.23 0.25 -12.73
CA ARG A 20 2.96 -0.02 -14.16
C ARG A 20 3.41 -1.40 -14.64
N LYS A 21 4.26 -2.13 -13.90
CA LYS A 21 4.61 -3.52 -14.21
C LYS A 21 3.51 -4.51 -13.84
N TYR A 22 2.71 -4.18 -12.82
CA TYR A 22 1.59 -4.99 -12.32
C TYR A 22 0.23 -4.48 -12.81
N PHE A 23 0.16 -3.22 -13.23
CA PHE A 23 -1.06 -2.58 -13.72
C PHE A 23 -1.10 -2.47 -15.25
N PRO A 24 -2.27 -2.67 -15.89
CA PRO A 24 -2.43 -2.42 -17.31
C PRO A 24 -2.13 -0.96 -17.67
N ARG A 25 -1.60 -0.72 -18.88
CA ARG A 25 -1.26 0.64 -19.36
C ARG A 25 -2.46 1.60 -19.42
N SER A 26 -3.68 1.07 -19.46
CA SER A 26 -4.93 1.84 -19.45
C SER A 26 -5.39 2.28 -18.07
N PHE A 27 -4.73 1.83 -16.99
CA PHE A 27 -5.11 2.25 -15.65
C PHE A 27 -4.69 3.69 -15.38
N THR A 28 -5.62 4.48 -14.88
CA THR A 28 -5.33 5.83 -14.38
C THR A 28 -4.65 5.74 -13.01
N PRO A 29 -3.89 6.77 -12.59
CA PRO A 29 -3.26 6.78 -11.27
C PRO A 29 -4.25 6.52 -10.13
N LYS A 30 -5.48 7.06 -10.25
CA LYS A 30 -6.56 6.87 -9.28
C LYS A 30 -7.06 5.43 -9.21
N GLN A 31 -7.13 4.72 -10.34
CA GLN A 31 -7.50 3.30 -10.36
C GLN A 31 -6.40 2.41 -9.80
N MET A 32 -5.12 2.78 -10.01
CA MET A 32 -4.01 2.08 -9.38
C MET A 32 -4.06 2.24 -7.86
N GLU A 33 -4.28 3.47 -7.38
CA GLU A 33 -4.45 3.77 -5.95
C GLU A 33 -5.59 2.96 -5.34
N ASP A 34 -6.78 2.99 -5.96
CA ASP A 34 -7.95 2.23 -5.49
C ASP A 34 -7.66 0.72 -5.42
N THR A 35 -6.98 0.18 -6.43
CA THR A 35 -6.63 -1.25 -6.44
C THR A 35 -5.60 -1.59 -5.35
N ILE A 36 -4.60 -0.73 -5.12
CA ILE A 36 -3.61 -0.91 -4.05
C ILE A 36 -4.31 -0.89 -2.69
N ILE A 37 -5.18 0.10 -2.44
CA ILE A 37 -5.95 0.20 -1.20
C ILE A 37 -6.80 -1.04 -0.99
N LYS A 38 -7.48 -1.53 -2.03
CA LYS A 38 -8.31 -2.74 -1.96
C LYS A 38 -7.50 -4.00 -1.63
N LEU A 39 -6.30 -4.15 -2.20
CA LEU A 39 -5.40 -5.26 -1.88
C LEU A 39 -4.89 -5.19 -0.43
N LEU A 40 -4.57 -3.98 0.04
CA LEU A 40 -4.16 -3.76 1.42
C LEU A 40 -5.29 -4.04 2.41
N ASP A 41 -6.53 -3.63 2.12
CA ASP A 41 -7.70 -3.94 2.95
C ASP A 41 -7.92 -5.46 3.06
N GLN A 42 -7.84 -6.19 1.93
CA GLN A 42 -7.94 -7.64 1.94
C GLN A 42 -6.81 -8.31 2.74
N TRP A 43 -5.58 -7.81 2.61
CA TRP A 43 -4.44 -8.30 3.38
C TRP A 43 -4.62 -8.04 4.87
N GLN A 44 -5.00 -6.82 5.26
CA GLN A 44 -5.24 -6.45 6.66
C GLN A 44 -6.34 -7.31 7.28
N ARG A 45 -7.47 -7.49 6.58
CA ARG A 45 -8.57 -8.38 7.01
C ARG A 45 -8.14 -9.84 7.14
N LYS A 46 -7.14 -10.30 6.39
CA LYS A 46 -6.59 -11.65 6.52
C LYS A 46 -5.64 -11.74 7.72
N GLN A 47 -4.78 -10.73 7.92
CA GLN A 47 -3.87 -10.65 9.08
C GLN A 47 -4.64 -10.61 10.40
N GLN A 48 -5.68 -9.77 10.49
CA GLN A 48 -6.51 -9.66 11.68
C GLN A 48 -7.13 -11.01 12.07
N ARG A 49 -7.70 -11.73 11.10
CA ARG A 49 -8.26 -13.07 11.31
C ARG A 49 -7.23 -14.14 11.73
N GLN A 50 -5.96 -13.94 11.43
CA GLN A 50 -4.89 -14.86 11.85
C GLN A 50 -4.31 -14.48 13.22
N ASN A 51 -4.29 -13.20 13.58
CA ASN A 51 -3.80 -12.71 14.87
C ASN A 51 -4.82 -12.88 16.00
N GLU A 52 -6.08 -13.19 15.68
CA GLU A 52 -7.15 -13.50 16.65
C GLU A 52 -7.25 -15.01 17.01
N ARG A 53 -6.34 -15.85 16.50
CA ARG A 53 -6.24 -17.29 16.81
C ARG A 53 -5.01 -17.60 17.64
#